data_AF-A0A9P9ILQ7-F1
#
_entry.id   AF-A0A9P9ILQ7-F1
#
_cell.length_a   1.000
_cell.length_b   1.000
_cell.length_c   1.000
_cell.angle_alpha   90.00
_cell.angle_beta   90.00
_cell.angle_gamma   90.00
#
_symmetry.space_group_name_H-M   'P 1'
#
loop_
_entity.id
_entity.type
_entity.pdbx_description
1 polymer ?
#
loop_
_entity_poly.entity_id
_entity_poly.type
_entity_poly.pdbx_seq_one_letter_code
_entity_poly.pdbx_strand_id
1 'polypeptide(L)'
;MAEFDVLLEPTRRLQPVELFKHPFILEMVGASFDKPVNVGYFALRFPRVLKVHEDRSFSDTISFEELQEMAERCQEIPDDGEQEEKSWLRRLRGYEHLVDRSRTSSPSDDAVSVADI
;
A
#
# COMPACT_ATOMS: atom_id res chain seq x y z
N MET A 1 12.93 -33.78 19.64
CA MET A 1 12.80 -32.90 18.44
C MET A 1 11.35 -32.48 18.39
N ALA A 2 11.07 -31.19 18.23
CA ALA A 2 9.70 -30.74 17.98
C ALA A 2 9.28 -31.25 16.59
N GLU A 3 8.11 -31.87 16.52
CA GLU A 3 7.49 -32.31 15.28
C GLU A 3 6.62 -31.16 14.76
N PHE A 4 6.64 -30.93 13.45
CA PHE A 4 5.89 -29.82 12.83
C PHE A 4 5.04 -30.40 11.71
N ASP A 5 3.74 -30.11 11.76
CA ASP A 5 2.84 -30.42 10.65
C ASP A 5 2.86 -29.27 9.65
N VAL A 6 3.16 -29.58 8.39
CA VAL A 6 3.11 -28.60 7.30
C VAL A 6 1.74 -28.66 6.62
N LEU A 7 0.95 -27.61 6.81
CA LEU A 7 -0.34 -27.45 6.12
C LEU A 7 -0.15 -26.61 4.86
N LEU A 8 -0.39 -27.22 3.70
CA LEU A 8 -0.33 -26.55 2.41
C LEU A 8 -1.74 -26.21 1.94
N GLU A 9 -2.04 -24.93 1.79
CA GLU A 9 -3.34 -24.47 1.28
C GLU A 9 -3.49 -24.82 -0.21
N PRO A 10 -4.44 -25.70 -0.60
CA PRO A 10 -4.58 -26.16 -1.98
C PRO A 10 -5.01 -25.05 -2.95
N THR A 11 -5.62 -23.98 -2.43
CA THR A 11 -6.10 -22.82 -3.20
C THR A 11 -4.95 -22.00 -3.80
N ARG A 12 -3.75 -22.07 -3.20
CA ARG A 12 -2.57 -21.40 -3.74
C ARG A 12 -1.79 -22.37 -4.63
N ARG A 13 -1.58 -21.98 -5.89
CA ARG A 13 -0.70 -22.70 -6.83
C ARG A 13 0.81 -22.62 -6.47
N LEU A 14 1.13 -22.23 -5.25
CA LEU A 14 2.50 -22.12 -4.74
C LEU A 14 2.78 -23.34 -3.87
N GLN A 15 2.88 -24.50 -4.51
CA GLN A 15 3.32 -25.73 -3.86
C GLN A 15 4.85 -25.71 -3.78
N PRO A 16 5.46 -25.84 -2.59
CA PRO A 16 6.91 -25.98 -2.48
C PRO A 16 7.38 -27.19 -3.30
N VAL A 17 8.43 -27.01 -4.10
CA VAL A 17 9.02 -28.10 -4.88
C VAL A 17 9.77 -29.07 -3.96
N GLU A 18 10.32 -28.55 -2.86
CA GLU A 18 11.08 -29.30 -1.89
C GLU A 18 10.80 -28.78 -0.48
N LEU A 19 10.87 -29.68 0.50
CA LEU A 19 10.67 -29.39 1.92
C LEU A 19 11.96 -29.75 2.67
N PHE A 20 12.45 -28.82 3.47
CA PHE A 20 13.59 -29.05 4.34
C PHE A 20 13.18 -29.88 5.56
N LYS A 21 13.90 -30.98 5.81
CA LYS A 21 13.68 -31.83 7.00
C LYS A 21 14.05 -31.14 8.31
N HIS A 22 14.95 -30.18 8.23
CA HIS A 22 15.42 -29.40 9.37
C HIS A 22 15.10 -27.93 9.09
N PRO A 23 14.07 -27.36 9.75
CA PRO A 23 13.76 -25.95 9.58
C PRO A 23 14.92 -25.11 10.13
N PHE A 24 15.21 -24.01 9.44
CA PHE A 24 16.19 -23.01 9.84
C PHE A 24 15.50 -21.66 9.96
N ILE A 25 16.08 -20.77 10.77
CA ILE A 25 15.48 -19.48 11.06
C ILE A 25 16.03 -18.43 10.11
N LEU A 26 15.13 -17.65 9.52
CA LEU A 26 15.46 -16.56 8.59
C LEU A 26 15.07 -15.21 9.17
N GLU A 27 15.99 -14.27 9.09
CA GLU A 27 15.70 -12.85 9.20
C GLU A 27 15.31 -12.32 7.82
N MET A 28 14.13 -11.73 7.74
CA MET A 28 13.57 -11.23 6.49
C MET A 28 13.08 -9.79 6.64
N VAL A 29 13.12 -9.05 5.54
CA VAL A 29 12.57 -7.70 5.43
C VAL A 29 11.67 -7.61 4.20
N GLY A 30 10.61 -6.81 4.28
CA GLY A 30 9.74 -6.45 3.16
C GLY A 30 9.71 -4.94 2.95
N ALA A 31 9.30 -4.50 1.77
CA ALA A 31 9.11 -3.08 1.47
C ALA A 31 7.87 -2.50 2.16
N SER A 32 6.82 -3.30 2.28
CA SER A 32 5.56 -2.96 2.96
C SER A 32 4.84 -4.25 3.37
N PHE A 33 3.62 -4.14 3.89
CA PHE A 33 2.69 -5.25 4.00
C PHE A 33 1.69 -5.23 2.82
N ASP A 34 1.29 -6.40 2.35
CA ASP A 34 0.28 -6.58 1.31
C ASP A 34 -0.73 -7.64 1.78
N LYS A 35 -1.98 -7.53 1.32
CA LYS A 35 -3.04 -8.50 1.61
C LYS A 35 -3.36 -9.25 0.32
N PRO A 36 -2.80 -10.47 0.12
CA PRO A 36 -2.99 -11.20 -1.11
C PRO A 36 -4.47 -11.48 -1.38
N VAL A 37 -4.84 -11.55 -2.64
CA VAL A 37 -6.23 -11.82 -3.06
C VAL A 37 -6.67 -13.18 -2.51
N ASN A 38 -7.91 -13.27 -2.04
CA ASN A 38 -8.52 -14.47 -1.47
C ASN A 38 -7.88 -14.99 -0.17
N VAL A 39 -7.16 -14.15 0.57
CA VAL A 39 -6.77 -14.47 1.96
C VAL A 39 -7.12 -13.36 2.95
N GLY A 40 -7.35 -13.79 4.19
CA GLY A 40 -7.71 -12.91 5.30
C GLY A 40 -6.54 -12.20 5.98
N TYR A 41 -5.29 -12.45 5.57
CA TYR A 41 -4.09 -12.06 6.31
C TYR A 41 -3.09 -11.22 5.48
N PHE A 42 -2.28 -10.44 6.18
CA PHE A 42 -1.18 -9.67 5.64
C PHE A 42 0.10 -10.52 5.50
N ALA A 43 0.86 -10.23 4.45
CA ALA A 43 2.17 -10.79 4.18
C ALA A 43 3.15 -9.67 3.80
N LEU A 44 4.46 -9.93 3.93
CA LEU A 44 5.49 -8.99 3.48
C LEU A 44 5.44 -8.81 1.96
N ARG A 45 5.47 -7.56 1.50
CA ARG A 45 5.60 -7.19 0.08
C ARG A 45 7.07 -7.20 -0.31
N PHE A 46 7.41 -7.99 -1.33
CA PHE A 46 8.78 -8.19 -1.83
C PHE A 46 9.75 -8.66 -0.72
N PRO A 47 9.48 -9.81 -0.08
CA PRO A 47 10.31 -10.29 1.01
C PRO A 47 11.74 -10.60 0.53
N ARG A 48 12.73 -10.21 1.33
CA ARG A 48 14.15 -10.45 1.11
C ARG A 48 14.77 -11.07 2.35
N VAL A 49 15.58 -12.10 2.16
CA VAL A 49 16.36 -12.72 3.23
C VAL A 49 17.58 -11.86 3.52
N LEU A 50 17.78 -11.54 4.81
CA LEU A 50 18.94 -10.81 5.30
C LEU A 50 19.98 -11.77 5.87
N LYS A 51 19.55 -12.69 6.74
CA LYS A 51 20.44 -13.58 7.48
C LYS A 51 19.77 -14.90 7.82
N VAL A 52 20.56 -15.98 7.82
CA VAL A 52 20.21 -17.28 8.40
C VAL A 52 20.74 -17.31 9.83
N HIS A 53 19.89 -17.64 10.80
CA HIS A 53 20.25 -17.79 12.21
C HIS A 53 20.30 -19.28 12.57
N GLU A 54 21.45 -19.72 13.11
CA GLU A 54 21.66 -21.08 13.62
C GLU A 54 21.57 -21.14 15.16
N ASP A 55 21.67 -19.98 15.81
CA ASP A 55 21.63 -19.78 17.26
C ASP A 55 20.21 -19.64 17.82
N ARG A 56 19.21 -19.51 16.95
CA ARG A 56 17.80 -19.25 17.32
C ARG A 56 16.90 -20.46 17.10
N SER A 57 15.87 -20.54 17.93
CA SER A 57 14.79 -21.52 17.80
C SER A 57 13.53 -20.89 17.20
N PHE A 58 12.52 -21.71 16.88
CA PHE A 58 11.23 -21.24 16.38
C PHE A 58 10.50 -20.33 17.38
N SER A 59 10.72 -20.52 18.68
CA SER A 59 10.12 -19.69 19.73
C SER A 59 10.66 -18.26 19.73
N ASP A 60 11.83 -18.03 19.12
CA ASP A 60 12.48 -16.72 19.03
C ASP A 60 12.09 -15.96 17.75
N THR A 61 11.11 -16.48 16.99
CA THR A 61 10.63 -15.89 15.74
C THR A 61 9.36 -15.08 15.94
N ILE A 62 9.08 -14.18 15.00
CA ILE A 62 7.84 -13.42 14.96
C ILE A 62 6.69 -14.39 14.72
N SER A 63 5.72 -14.40 15.64
CA SER A 63 4.49 -15.16 15.52
C SER A 63 3.59 -14.58 14.41
N PHE A 64 2.62 -15.38 13.98
CA PHE A 64 1.67 -14.93 12.97
C PHE A 64 0.87 -13.70 13.44
N GLU A 65 0.44 -13.68 14.71
CA GLU A 65 -0.32 -12.58 15.32
C GLU A 65 0.51 -11.29 15.37
N GLU A 66 1.75 -11.37 15.84
CA GLU A 66 2.66 -10.22 15.87
C GLU A 66 2.89 -9.64 14.46
N LEU A 67 2.99 -10.50 13.43
CA LEU A 67 3.11 -10.03 12.04
C LEU A 67 1.84 -9.26 11.59
N GLN A 68 0.66 -9.72 11.98
CA GLN A 68 -0.59 -9.02 11.64
C GLN A 68 -0.69 -7.68 12.38
N GLU A 69 -0.35 -7.62 13.66
CA GLU A 69 -0.33 -6.38 14.44
C GLU A 69 0.69 -5.37 13.89
N MET A 70 1.85 -5.84 13.40
CA MET A 70 2.81 -4.99 12.70
C MET A 70 2.22 -4.41 11.41
N ALA A 71 1.50 -5.23 10.64
CA ALA A 71 0.88 -4.79 9.40
C ALA A 71 -0.22 -3.74 9.63
N GLU A 72 -1.07 -3.94 10.64
CA GLU A 72 -2.13 -3.01 11.02
C GLU A 72 -1.55 -1.67 11.48
N ARG A 73 -0.57 -1.69 12.39
CA ARG A 73 0.12 -0.47 12.83
C ARG A 73 0.78 0.29 11.68
N CYS A 74 1.35 -0.41 10.70
CA CYS A 74 1.93 0.24 9.52
C CYS A 74 0.88 0.97 8.66
N GLN A 75 -0.39 0.57 8.69
CA GLN A 75 -1.48 1.25 7.98
C GLN A 75 -2.06 2.43 8.75
N GLU A 76 -1.97 2.41 10.08
CA GLU A 76 -2.45 3.51 10.92
C GLU A 76 -1.54 4.74 10.89
N ILE A 77 -0.26 4.56 10.52
CA ILE A 77 0.68 5.68 10.36
C ILE A 77 0.21 6.52 9.17
N PRO A 78 -0.21 7.79 9.38
CA PRO A 78 -0.63 8.65 8.28
C PRO A 78 0.53 8.80 7.30
N ASP A 79 0.31 8.41 6.05
CA ASP A 79 1.27 8.68 4.99
C ASP A 79 1.32 10.20 4.79
N ASP A 80 2.50 10.79 4.91
CA ASP A 80 2.74 12.21 4.59
C ASP A 80 2.23 12.50 3.15
N GLY A 81 2.31 11.49 2.27
CA GLY A 81 1.75 11.50 0.93
C GLY A 81 0.23 11.69 0.87
N GLU A 82 -0.55 11.13 1.80
CA GLU A 82 -2.00 11.38 1.85
C GLU A 82 -2.33 12.83 2.24
N GLN A 83 -1.52 13.42 3.13
CA GLN A 83 -1.69 14.81 3.53
C GLN A 83 -1.32 15.75 2.37
N GLU A 84 -0.24 15.42 1.65
CA GLU A 84 0.12 16.10 0.41
C GLU A 84 -0.97 15.96 -0.65
N GLU A 85 -1.51 14.76 -0.90
CA GLU A 85 -2.61 14.53 -1.84
C GLU A 85 -3.85 15.36 -1.48
N LYS A 86 -4.26 15.35 -0.21
CA LYS A 86 -5.37 16.17 0.30
C LYS A 86 -5.09 17.66 0.06
N SER A 87 -3.85 18.10 0.22
CA SER A 87 -3.43 19.49 -0.04
C SER A 87 -3.51 19.85 -1.54
N TRP A 88 -3.05 18.96 -2.41
CA TRP A 88 -3.11 19.12 -3.86
C TRP A 88 -4.54 19.13 -4.38
N LEU A 89 -5.38 18.21 -3.91
CA LEU A 89 -6.82 18.16 -4.23
C LEU A 89 -7.55 19.43 -3.78
N ARG A 90 -7.23 19.97 -2.60
CA ARG A 90 -7.78 21.26 -2.14
C ARG A 90 -7.37 22.40 -3.08
N ARG A 91 -6.11 22.43 -3.49
CA ARG A 91 -5.58 23.46 -4.39
C ARG A 91 -6.20 23.38 -5.79
N LEU A 92 -6.42 22.17 -6.29
CA LEU A 92 -7.07 21.93 -7.58
C LEU A 92 -8.55 22.34 -7.58
N ARG A 93 -9.31 21.98 -6.54
CA ARG A 93 -10.72 22.42 -6.37
C ARG A 93 -10.86 23.94 -6.24
N GLY A 94 -9.89 24.61 -5.64
CA GLY A 94 -9.85 26.08 -5.56
C GLY A 94 -9.69 26.76 -6.93
N TYR A 95 -9.05 26.10 -7.90
CA TYR A 95 -8.89 26.61 -9.25
C TYR A 95 -10.20 26.53 -10.06
N GLU A 96 -10.98 25.47 -9.90
CA GLU A 96 -12.24 25.26 -10.64
C GLU A 96 -13.24 26.42 -10.41
N HIS A 97 -13.36 26.88 -9.16
CA HIS A 97 -14.22 28.01 -8.80
C HIS A 97 -13.73 29.37 -9.36
N LEU A 98 -12.43 29.52 -9.64
CA LEU A 98 -11.87 30.73 -10.27
C LEU A 98 -12.07 30.74 -11.79
N VAL A 99 -11.98 29.57 -12.43
CA VAL A 99 -12.17 29.44 -13.88
C VAL A 99 -13.64 29.68 -14.25
N ASP A 100 -14.60 29.23 -13.44
CA ASP A 100 -16.03 29.43 -13.72
C ASP A 100 -16.45 30.91 -13.60
N ARG A 101 -15.85 31.66 -12.66
CA ARG A 101 -16.00 33.13 -12.56
C ARG A 101 -15.40 33.90 -13.73
N SER A 102 -14.45 33.30 -14.45
CA SER A 102 -13.76 33.93 -15.58
C SER A 102 -14.55 33.77 -16.88
N ARG A 103 -15.36 32.71 -17.01
CA ARG A 103 -16.17 32.44 -18.22
C ARG A 103 -17.45 33.28 -18.31
N THR A 104 -17.93 33.83 -17.21
CA THR A 104 -19.13 34.71 -17.18
C THR A 104 -18.84 36.17 -17.48
N SER A 105 -17.56 36.54 -17.63
CA SER A 105 -17.13 37.91 -17.92
C SER A 105 -16.60 38.04 -19.35
N SER A 106 -17.38 37.59 -20.34
CA SER A 106 -17.15 38.02 -21.72
C SER A 106 -17.87 39.37 -21.92
N PRO A 107 -17.19 40.46 -22.28
CA PRO A 107 -17.88 41.67 -22.71
C PRO A 107 -18.64 41.35 -23.99
N SER A 108 -19.96 41.57 -23.98
CA SER A 108 -20.79 41.55 -25.18
C SER A 108 -20.36 42.73 -26.04
N ASP A 109 -19.64 42.46 -27.14
CA ASP A 109 -19.45 43.44 -28.21
C ASP A 109 -20.79 43.63 -28.92
N ASP A 110 -21.52 44.69 -28.59
CA ASP A 110 -22.64 45.16 -29.41
C ASP A 110 -22.71 46.69 -29.45
N ALA A 111 -22.91 47.17 -30.69
CA ALA A 111 -23.31 48.51 -31.14
C ALA A 111 -22.22 49.56 -31.41
N VAL A 112 -21.54 49.43 -32.56
CA VAL A 112 -21.14 50.61 -33.37
C VAL A 112 -22.32 51.03 -34.25
N SER A 113 -22.99 52.11 -33.88
CA SER A 113 -23.95 52.81 -34.75
C SER A 113 -23.18 53.75 -35.68
N VAL A 114 -23.08 53.36 -36.95
CA VAL A 114 -22.72 54.28 -38.05
C VAL A 114 -23.99 55.02 -38.45
N ALA A 115 -24.04 56.32 -38.18
CA ALA A 115 -25.02 57.23 -38.78
C ALA A 115 -24.35 57.91 -39.97
N ASP A 116 -24.88 57.62 -41.17
CA ASP A 116 -24.58 58.28 -42.43
C ASP A 116 -25.16 59.72 -42.48
N ILE A 117 -24.33 60.64 -43.00
CA ILE A 117 -24.57 61.92 -43.73
C ILE A 117 -25.59 62.91 -43.15
#